data_AF-A0A414W784-F1
#
_entry.id   AF-A0A414W784-F1
#
_cell.length_a   1.000
_cell.length_b   1.000
_cell.length_c   1.000
_cell.angle_alpha   90.00
_cell.angle_beta   90.00
_cell.angle_gamma   90.00
#
_symmetry.space_group_name_H-M   'P 1'
#
loop_
_entity.id
_entity.type
_entity.pdbx_description
1 polymer ?
#
loop_
_entity_poly.entity_id
_entity_poly.type
_entity_poly.pdbx_seq_one_letter_code
_entity_poly.pdbx_strand_id
1 'polypeptide(L)'
;MIYETILKIRGMEVPILYYNYRCHIRHYDDPNLRKIIQLHIQVCEEIGNRECLPVEGDLITLAFECKGEEQFFYDWLNEGAMHNGEIHFIYNEVEIVDIFRFWDCFCVKIEEYMSVGNSPMMMVLYLSPGIIKRNNLEVREKVWKVSDPSVQYTEKNIDKIEAEKNVYSQENINFTPNSSQEISDAELAVINAQVKQMKQILEKEEERFKSLLQSGNKDEPRNQQKGNYGEMKSCLNLLTSEKLKKGVDGKRYNLKRIGDDAPNSLDSKIRHGIDGIYENLTPLPKFIIDEAKFGASRLNPKTKDGPQMSIKWILSRVDQLGFKGIISEKIAQEIHDAVDENAVDRILTNISKNGKIDMFLITDNSLIKMDVE
;
A
#
# COMPACT_ATOMS: atom_id res chain seq x y z
N MET A 1 -25.13 15.48 16.59
CA MET A 1 -24.71 16.21 15.39
C MET A 1 -24.54 15.15 14.32
N ILE A 2 -25.49 15.07 13.38
CA ILE A 2 -25.56 13.98 12.40
C ILE A 2 -25.09 14.57 11.07
N TYR A 3 -23.97 14.05 10.57
CA TYR A 3 -23.52 14.29 9.20
C TYR A 3 -23.95 13.09 8.38
N GLU A 4 -24.70 13.33 7.32
CA GLU A 4 -25.11 12.32 6.36
C GLU A 4 -24.39 12.58 5.04
N THR A 5 -23.96 11.51 4.38
CA THR A 5 -23.33 11.57 3.06
C THR A 5 -24.13 10.68 2.12
N ILE A 6 -24.52 11.19 0.95
CA ILE A 6 -25.33 10.45 -0.02
C ILE A 6 -24.65 10.50 -1.38
N LEU A 7 -24.41 9.34 -1.99
CA LEU A 7 -24.03 9.22 -3.39
C LEU A 7 -25.29 9.22 -4.26
N LYS A 8 -25.38 10.15 -5.21
CA LYS A 8 -26.40 10.18 -6.26
C LYS A 8 -25.80 9.77 -7.59
N ILE A 9 -26.26 8.68 -8.17
CA ILE A 9 -25.75 8.16 -9.44
C ILE A 9 -26.82 7.36 -10.19
N ARG A 10 -27.03 7.65 -11.47
CA ARG A 10 -28.07 7.01 -12.33
C ARG A 10 -29.47 6.96 -11.68
N GLY A 11 -29.85 8.00 -10.94
CA GLY A 11 -31.14 8.06 -10.22
C GLY A 11 -31.21 7.24 -8.94
N MET A 12 -30.13 6.56 -8.55
CA MET A 12 -29.99 5.91 -7.24
C MET A 12 -29.46 6.90 -6.21
N GLU A 13 -29.96 6.78 -4.98
CA GLU A 13 -29.44 7.48 -3.81
C GLU A 13 -28.92 6.45 -2.80
N VAL A 14 -27.60 6.45 -2.58
CA VAL A 14 -26.92 5.48 -1.74
C VAL A 14 -26.36 6.19 -0.50
N PRO A 15 -26.88 5.90 0.70
CA PRO A 15 -26.30 6.41 1.94
C PRO A 15 -24.87 5.89 2.13
N ILE A 16 -23.93 6.80 2.32
CA ILE A 16 -22.50 6.52 2.44
C ILE A 16 -22.10 6.57 3.91
N LEU A 17 -21.57 5.46 4.40
CA LEU A 17 -21.04 5.32 5.77
C LEU A 17 -19.60 5.82 5.89
N TYR A 18 -18.83 5.75 4.80
CA TYR A 18 -17.45 6.23 4.76
C TYR A 18 -17.14 6.90 3.42
N TYR A 19 -16.59 8.11 3.47
CA TYR A 19 -16.09 8.85 2.32
C TYR A 19 -14.63 9.20 2.53
N ASN A 20 -13.80 8.92 1.53
CA ASN A 20 -12.42 9.41 1.45
C ASN A 20 -12.14 9.92 0.05
N TYR A 21 -11.43 11.03 -0.05
CA TYR A 21 -10.97 11.58 -1.31
C TYR A 21 -9.50 11.92 -1.20
N ARG A 22 -8.70 11.37 -2.13
CA ARG A 22 -7.26 11.57 -2.18
C ARG A 22 -6.92 12.34 -3.44
N CYS A 23 -6.50 13.59 -3.25
CA CYS A 23 -5.84 14.39 -4.26
C CYS A 23 -4.34 14.11 -4.16
N HIS A 24 -3.77 13.38 -5.12
CA HIS A 24 -2.36 13.03 -5.11
C HIS A 24 -1.56 14.13 -5.79
N ILE A 25 -0.65 14.77 -5.05
CA ILE A 25 0.44 15.50 -5.68
C ILE A 25 1.58 14.52 -5.88
N ARG A 26 1.87 14.15 -7.13
CA ARG A 26 3.13 13.50 -7.46
C ARG A 26 4.25 14.53 -7.40
N HIS A 27 4.91 14.64 -6.26
CA HIS A 27 6.19 15.33 -6.17
C HIS A 27 7.30 14.32 -6.41
N TYR A 28 7.68 14.17 -7.68
CA TYR A 28 8.95 13.56 -8.03
C TYR A 28 10.04 14.65 -7.95
N ASP A 29 11.11 14.35 -7.19
CA ASP A 29 12.50 14.82 -7.37
C ASP A 29 13.09 15.97 -6.54
N ASP A 30 12.46 16.54 -5.50
CA ASP A 30 13.21 17.37 -4.54
C ASP A 30 12.71 17.23 -3.08
N PRO A 31 13.55 16.77 -2.13
CA PRO A 31 13.21 16.66 -0.70
C PRO A 31 12.88 18.02 -0.04
N ASN A 32 13.31 19.13 -0.65
CA ASN A 32 12.95 20.48 -0.27
C ASN A 32 11.71 20.98 -1.02
N LEU A 33 11.16 20.27 -2.01
CA LEU A 33 10.04 20.78 -2.82
C LEU A 33 8.81 21.09 -1.97
N ARG A 34 8.52 20.29 -0.95
CA ARG A 34 7.43 20.59 0.00
C ARG A 34 7.68 21.93 0.70
N LYS A 35 8.93 22.20 1.08
CA LYS A 35 9.37 23.45 1.70
C LYS A 35 9.41 24.61 0.70
N ILE A 36 9.82 24.36 -0.54
CA ILE A 36 9.84 25.34 -1.64
C ILE A 36 8.41 25.71 -2.03
N ILE A 37 7.50 24.75 -2.13
CA ILE A 37 6.06 24.98 -2.39
C ILE A 37 5.44 25.70 -1.21
N GLN A 38 5.77 25.31 0.03
CA GLN A 38 5.29 26.04 1.21
C GLN A 38 5.79 27.48 1.24
N LEU A 39 7.07 27.72 0.91
CA LEU A 39 7.66 29.06 0.78
C LEU A 39 7.08 29.82 -0.41
N HIS A 40 6.82 29.15 -1.53
CA HIS A 40 6.23 29.75 -2.73
C HIS A 40 4.79 30.14 -2.47
N ILE A 41 3.98 29.29 -1.83
CA ILE A 41 2.61 29.60 -1.39
C ILE A 41 2.65 30.80 -0.44
N GLN A 42 3.57 30.80 0.54
CA GLN A 42 3.71 31.92 1.47
C GLN A 42 4.07 33.23 0.76
N VAL A 43 5.02 33.21 -0.18
CA VAL A 43 5.41 34.37 -0.97
C VAL A 43 4.26 34.83 -1.88
N CYS A 44 3.56 33.90 -2.53
CA CYS A 44 2.37 34.16 -3.35
C CYS A 44 1.23 34.81 -2.54
N GLU A 45 1.05 34.40 -1.27
CA GLU A 45 0.11 35.00 -0.33
C GLU A 45 0.53 36.42 0.09
N GLU A 46 1.84 36.65 0.28
CA GLU A 46 2.40 37.97 0.61
C GLU A 46 2.33 38.97 -0.56
N ILE A 47 2.48 38.52 -1.80
CA ILE A 47 2.45 39.37 -3.01
C ILE A 47 1.08 39.41 -3.70
N GLY A 48 0.10 38.64 -3.20
CA GLY A 48 -1.27 38.59 -3.73
C GLY A 48 -1.43 37.88 -5.07
N ASN A 49 -0.50 36.99 -5.47
CA ASN A 49 -0.52 36.30 -6.76
C ASN A 49 -0.55 34.77 -6.57
N ARG A 50 -1.74 34.22 -6.32
CA ARG A 50 -1.96 32.80 -6.01
C ARG A 50 -2.21 31.99 -7.29
N GLU A 51 -1.16 31.47 -7.92
CA GLU A 51 -1.32 30.44 -8.96
C GLU A 51 -1.41 29.05 -8.32
N CYS A 52 -2.46 28.28 -8.64
CA CYS A 52 -2.60 26.90 -8.17
C CYS A 52 -1.76 25.95 -9.04
N LEU A 53 -0.91 25.13 -8.41
CA LEU A 53 -0.15 24.09 -9.10
C LEU A 53 -1.12 23.10 -9.78
N PRO A 54 -0.82 22.59 -11.00
CA PRO A 54 -1.60 21.54 -11.63
C PRO A 54 -1.36 20.23 -10.87
N VAL A 55 -2.34 19.81 -10.06
CA VAL A 55 -2.27 18.57 -9.27
C VAL A 55 -3.03 17.47 -10.02
N GLU A 56 -2.35 16.36 -10.32
CA GLU A 56 -2.94 15.22 -11.02
C GLU A 56 -2.99 13.96 -10.15
N GLY A 57 -4.20 13.63 -9.71
CA GLY A 57 -4.55 12.34 -9.11
C GLY A 57 -5.74 12.52 -8.17
N ASP A 58 -6.87 11.89 -8.49
CA ASP A 58 -8.11 12.01 -7.73
C ASP A 58 -8.72 10.62 -7.59
N LEU A 59 -8.63 10.03 -6.38
CA LEU A 59 -9.27 8.75 -6.05
C LEU A 59 -10.31 8.99 -4.96
N ILE A 60 -11.53 8.55 -5.21
CA ILE A 60 -12.64 8.58 -4.23
C ILE A 60 -12.84 7.15 -3.71
N THR A 61 -13.03 7.00 -2.40
CA THR A 61 -13.40 5.74 -1.77
C THR A 61 -14.70 5.92 -1.01
N LEU A 62 -15.68 5.05 -1.27
CA LEU A 62 -17.01 5.09 -0.67
C LEU A 62 -17.32 3.73 -0.03
N ALA A 63 -17.88 3.69 1.18
CA ALA A 63 -18.42 2.47 1.77
C ALA A 63 -19.89 2.63 2.16
N PHE A 64 -20.71 1.60 1.92
CA PHE A 64 -22.14 1.60 2.25
C PHE A 64 -22.68 0.18 2.48
N GLU A 65 -23.88 0.11 3.06
CA GLU A 65 -24.62 -1.13 3.31
C GLU A 65 -25.31 -1.62 2.02
N CYS A 66 -25.10 -2.87 1.64
CA CYS A 66 -25.75 -3.50 0.50
C CYS A 66 -27.22 -3.78 0.79
N LYS A 67 -28.10 -3.48 -0.17
CA LYS A 67 -29.54 -3.76 -0.12
C LYS A 67 -29.96 -4.86 -1.10
N GLY A 68 -29.03 -5.39 -1.89
CA GLY A 68 -29.27 -6.40 -2.91
C GLY A 68 -29.62 -5.81 -4.29
N GLU A 69 -29.46 -4.50 -4.47
CA GLU A 69 -29.74 -3.77 -5.71
C GLU A 69 -28.46 -3.19 -6.35
N GLU A 70 -27.28 -3.63 -5.89
CA GLU A 70 -25.97 -3.07 -6.25
C GLU A 70 -25.37 -3.61 -7.57
N GLN A 71 -26.13 -4.35 -8.38
CA GLN A 71 -25.67 -4.96 -9.64
C GLN A 71 -24.94 -3.95 -10.53
N PHE A 72 -25.48 -2.72 -10.60
CA PHE A 72 -24.89 -1.61 -11.34
C PHE A 72 -23.40 -1.38 -11.03
N PHE A 73 -22.98 -1.50 -9.77
CA PHE A 73 -21.59 -1.21 -9.42
C PHE A 73 -20.64 -2.26 -9.96
N TYR A 74 -21.03 -3.54 -9.94
CA TYR A 74 -20.24 -4.60 -10.57
C TYR A 74 -20.18 -4.43 -12.07
N ASP A 75 -21.29 -4.08 -12.70
CA ASP A 75 -21.31 -3.81 -14.13
C ASP A 75 -20.38 -2.65 -14.45
N TRP A 76 -20.42 -1.56 -13.68
CA TRP A 76 -19.51 -0.43 -13.82
C TRP A 76 -18.02 -0.85 -13.72
N LEU A 77 -17.67 -1.69 -12.74
CA LEU A 77 -16.31 -2.21 -12.61
C LEU A 77 -15.91 -3.10 -13.81
N ASN A 78 -16.78 -4.03 -14.20
CA ASN A 78 -16.47 -5.07 -15.18
C ASN A 78 -16.51 -4.57 -16.62
N GLU A 79 -17.43 -3.67 -16.94
CA GLU A 79 -17.55 -3.05 -18.27
C GLU A 79 -16.45 -2.03 -18.51
N GLY A 80 -15.85 -1.48 -17.44
CA GLY A 80 -14.93 -0.36 -17.54
C GLY A 80 -15.62 0.87 -18.13
N ALA A 81 -16.92 1.03 -17.89
CA ALA A 81 -17.69 2.19 -18.35
C ALA A 81 -17.36 3.44 -17.53
N MET A 82 -17.53 4.61 -18.13
CA MET A 82 -17.47 5.88 -17.40
C MET A 82 -18.88 6.33 -17.01
N HIS A 83 -19.06 6.70 -15.75
CA HIS A 83 -20.32 7.30 -15.27
C HIS A 83 -20.08 8.64 -14.58
N ASN A 84 -21.18 9.39 -14.44
CA ASN A 84 -21.21 10.70 -13.79
C ASN A 84 -22.08 10.61 -12.53
N GLY A 85 -21.78 11.42 -11.53
CA GLY A 85 -22.53 11.39 -10.28
C GLY A 85 -22.17 12.52 -9.33
N GLU A 86 -22.85 12.54 -8.19
CA GLU A 86 -22.70 13.55 -7.15
C GLU A 86 -22.63 12.91 -5.77
N ILE A 87 -21.84 13.48 -4.87
CA ILE A 87 -21.79 13.12 -3.45
C ILE A 87 -22.24 14.34 -2.66
N HIS A 88 -23.34 14.19 -1.95
CA HIS A 88 -24.01 15.24 -1.17
C HIS A 88 -23.60 15.10 0.28
N PHE A 89 -23.09 16.17 0.88
CA PHE A 89 -22.80 16.25 2.31
C PHE A 89 -23.91 17.04 2.98
N ILE A 90 -24.63 16.41 3.91
CA ILE A 90 -25.83 16.96 4.55
C ILE A 90 -25.57 17.10 6.05
N TYR A 91 -25.84 18.28 6.57
CA TYR A 91 -25.74 18.60 7.99
C TYR A 91 -27.12 18.69 8.62
N ASN A 92 -27.30 17.99 9.75
CA ASN A 92 -28.55 17.97 10.52
C ASN A 92 -29.80 17.67 9.67
N GLU A 93 -29.68 16.77 8.69
CA GLU A 93 -30.79 16.25 7.86
C GLU A 93 -31.53 17.28 6.99
N VAL A 94 -31.10 18.55 6.96
CA VAL A 94 -31.83 19.63 6.27
C VAL A 94 -30.93 20.50 5.39
N GLU A 95 -29.65 20.67 5.73
CA GLU A 95 -28.76 21.60 5.04
C GLU A 95 -27.70 20.85 4.21
N ILE A 96 -27.75 20.99 2.88
CA ILE A 96 -26.67 20.51 2.01
C ILE A 96 -25.50 21.48 2.14
N VAL A 97 -24.44 21.06 2.81
CA VAL A 97 -23.26 21.89 3.09
C VAL A 97 -22.26 21.88 1.94
N ASP A 98 -22.20 20.80 1.17
CA ASP A 98 -21.38 20.71 -0.03
C ASP A 98 -21.87 19.62 -1.00
N ILE A 99 -21.57 19.79 -2.29
CA ILE A 99 -21.84 18.81 -3.33
C ILE A 99 -20.54 18.58 -4.10
N PHE A 100 -20.03 17.35 -4.03
CA PHE A 100 -18.90 16.90 -4.83
C PHE A 100 -19.42 16.23 -6.10
N ARG A 101 -19.26 16.90 -7.24
CA ARG A 101 -19.67 16.39 -8.55
C ARG A 101 -18.50 15.77 -9.27
N PHE A 102 -18.75 14.67 -9.97
CA PHE A 102 -17.77 14.02 -10.81
C PHE A 102 -18.32 13.61 -12.17
N TRP A 103 -17.45 13.64 -13.18
CA TRP A 103 -17.72 13.13 -14.52
C TRP A 103 -16.58 12.25 -15.01
N ASP A 104 -16.86 11.49 -16.06
CA ASP A 104 -15.91 10.58 -16.71
C ASP A 104 -15.26 9.64 -15.70
N CYS A 105 -16.07 9.08 -14.82
CA CYS A 105 -15.57 8.36 -13.65
C CYS A 105 -15.57 6.86 -13.89
N PHE A 106 -14.42 6.23 -13.66
CA PHE A 106 -14.30 4.77 -13.66
C PHE A 106 -14.49 4.22 -12.24
N CYS A 107 -15.19 3.10 -12.11
CA CYS A 107 -15.04 2.23 -10.95
C CYS A 107 -13.77 1.39 -11.17
N VAL A 108 -12.79 1.53 -10.27
CA VAL A 108 -11.47 0.90 -10.41
C VAL A 108 -11.26 -0.29 -9.47
N LYS A 109 -12.11 -0.42 -8.44
CA LYS A 109 -12.10 -1.55 -7.50
C LYS A 109 -13.40 -1.61 -6.72
N ILE A 110 -13.84 -2.83 -6.43
CA ILE A 110 -14.92 -3.13 -5.49
C ILE A 110 -14.39 -4.11 -4.45
N GLU A 111 -14.78 -3.90 -3.20
CA GLU A 111 -14.62 -4.87 -2.11
C GLU A 111 -15.97 -5.11 -1.44
N GLU A 112 -16.19 -6.33 -0.96
CA GLU A 112 -17.38 -6.72 -0.21
C GLU A 112 -17.02 -7.39 1.09
N TYR A 113 -17.81 -7.11 2.12
CA TYR A 113 -17.64 -7.65 3.45
C TYR A 113 -18.97 -8.19 3.98
N MET A 114 -18.96 -9.47 4.33
CA MET A 114 -20.07 -10.10 5.05
C MET A 114 -19.93 -9.85 6.54
N SER A 115 -20.96 -9.28 7.14
CA SER A 115 -21.04 -9.05 8.58
C SER A 115 -21.63 -10.28 9.30
N VAL A 116 -21.21 -10.53 10.54
CA VAL A 116 -21.76 -11.62 11.36
C VAL A 116 -23.04 -11.15 12.07
N GLY A 117 -24.09 -11.98 12.08
CA GLY A 117 -25.37 -11.66 12.73
C GLY A 117 -26.39 -11.05 11.76
N ASN A 118 -27.28 -10.18 12.27
CA ASN A 118 -28.28 -9.47 11.45
C ASN A 118 -27.75 -8.15 10.86
N SER A 119 -26.44 -7.94 10.86
CA SER A 119 -25.81 -6.74 10.27
C SER A 119 -25.78 -6.87 8.75
N PRO A 120 -26.06 -5.78 8.01
CA PRO A 120 -26.05 -5.82 6.55
C PRO A 120 -24.66 -6.08 6.00
N MET A 121 -24.62 -6.66 4.79
CA MET A 121 -23.40 -6.77 3.99
C MET A 121 -22.92 -5.36 3.63
N MET A 122 -21.62 -5.18 3.51
CA MET A 122 -20.98 -3.90 3.19
C MET A 122 -20.27 -3.97 1.85
N MET A 123 -20.35 -2.89 1.06
CA MET A 123 -19.60 -2.71 -0.17
C MET A 123 -18.70 -1.47 -0.07
N VAL A 124 -17.48 -1.57 -0.62
CA VAL A 124 -16.53 -0.47 -0.76
C VAL A 124 -16.21 -0.25 -2.22
N LEU A 125 -16.46 0.96 -2.72
CA LEU A 125 -16.16 1.39 -4.09
C LEU A 125 -14.93 2.28 -4.12
N TYR A 126 -14.09 2.07 -5.14
CA TYR A 126 -12.99 2.96 -5.48
C TYR A 126 -13.27 3.58 -6.85
N LEU A 127 -13.34 4.90 -6.91
CA LEU A 127 -13.75 5.66 -8.09
C LEU A 127 -12.63 6.61 -8.53
N SER A 128 -12.34 6.64 -9.83
CA SER A 128 -11.36 7.52 -10.45
C SER A 128 -12.06 8.48 -11.42
N PRO A 129 -12.44 9.69 -10.98
CA PRO A 129 -13.09 10.68 -11.84
C PRO A 129 -12.11 11.32 -12.84
N GLY A 130 -12.58 11.59 -14.05
CA GLY A 130 -11.87 12.40 -15.04
C GLY A 130 -12.04 13.90 -14.80
N ILE A 131 -13.18 14.30 -14.23
CA ILE A 131 -13.49 15.70 -13.88
C ILE A 131 -14.11 15.74 -12.49
N ILE A 132 -13.75 16.74 -11.69
CA ILE A 132 -14.37 17.00 -10.40
C ILE A 132 -14.71 18.48 -10.19
N LYS A 133 -15.81 18.72 -9.48
CA LYS A 133 -16.26 20.07 -9.09
C LYS A 133 -16.91 20.01 -7.71
N ARG A 134 -16.38 20.79 -6.77
CA ARG A 134 -17.04 21.06 -5.47
C ARG A 134 -17.67 22.45 -5.47
N ASN A 135 -18.56 22.71 -4.53
CA ASN A 135 -19.10 24.05 -4.37
C ASN A 135 -17.95 25.02 -4.02
N ASN A 136 -17.98 26.22 -4.63
CA ASN A 136 -16.99 27.28 -4.42
C ASN A 136 -15.52 26.95 -4.76
N LEU A 137 -15.23 25.81 -5.39
CA LEU A 137 -13.90 25.47 -5.93
C LEU A 137 -13.91 25.46 -7.45
N GLU A 138 -12.80 25.76 -8.10
CA GLU A 138 -12.66 25.63 -9.55
C GLU A 138 -12.81 24.17 -10.01
N VAL A 139 -13.23 23.99 -11.27
CA VAL A 139 -13.29 22.66 -11.90
C VAL A 139 -11.85 22.13 -12.02
N ARG A 140 -11.65 20.84 -11.73
CA ARG A 140 -10.41 20.13 -12.03
C ARG A 140 -10.66 19.03 -13.04
N GLU A 141 -9.76 18.89 -14.00
CA GLU A 141 -9.89 17.98 -15.13
C GLU A 141 -8.58 17.21 -15.36
N LYS A 142 -8.68 15.92 -15.64
CA LYS A 142 -7.54 15.08 -16.08
C LYS A 142 -7.37 15.21 -17.59
N VAL A 143 -6.12 15.05 -18.07
CA VAL A 143 -5.75 15.20 -19.48
C VAL A 143 -6.54 14.29 -20.43
N TRP A 144 -7.05 13.16 -19.93
CA TRP A 144 -7.82 12.18 -20.71
C TRP A 144 -9.34 12.36 -20.65
N LYS A 145 -9.86 13.43 -20.03
CA LYS A 145 -11.30 13.68 -19.92
C LYS A 145 -12.00 13.75 -21.28
N VAL A 146 -13.27 13.36 -21.32
CA VAL A 146 -14.09 13.31 -22.55
C VAL A 146 -15.26 14.29 -22.47
N SER A 147 -15.79 14.54 -21.29
CA SER A 147 -16.94 15.41 -21.06
C SER A 147 -16.55 16.89 -20.91
N ASP A 148 -17.52 17.79 -21.15
CA ASP A 148 -17.38 19.21 -20.87
C ASP A 148 -18.35 19.61 -19.73
N PRO A 149 -17.83 20.03 -18.56
CA PRO A 149 -18.65 20.38 -17.39
C PRO A 149 -19.40 21.71 -17.56
N SER A 150 -19.13 22.49 -18.62
CA SER A 150 -19.89 23.70 -18.95
C SER A 150 -21.30 23.41 -19.51
N VAL A 151 -21.58 22.17 -19.89
CA VAL A 151 -22.90 21.73 -20.36
C VAL A 151 -23.73 21.29 -19.14
N GLN A 152 -24.66 22.14 -18.70
CA GLN A 152 -25.62 21.77 -17.64
C GLN A 152 -26.46 20.57 -18.09
N TYR A 153 -26.25 19.42 -17.43
CA TYR A 153 -27.07 18.23 -17.60
C TYR A 153 -28.45 18.48 -16.96
N THR A 154 -29.46 18.67 -17.79
CA THR A 154 -30.86 18.49 -17.38
C THR A 154 -31.26 17.04 -17.66
N GLU A 155 -32.09 16.46 -16.80
CA GLU A 155 -32.47 15.03 -16.71
C GLU A 155 -33.06 14.38 -17.99
N LYS A 156 -33.10 15.09 -19.13
CA LYS A 156 -33.71 14.61 -20.38
C LYS A 156 -32.76 13.98 -21.40
N ASN A 157 -31.44 13.93 -21.15
CA ASN A 157 -30.46 13.48 -22.17
C ASN A 157 -29.82 12.10 -21.92
N ILE A 158 -30.29 11.33 -20.93
CA ILE A 158 -29.69 10.03 -20.60
C ILE A 158 -30.01 8.95 -21.65
N ASP A 159 -31.17 9.01 -22.32
CA ASP A 159 -31.61 7.93 -23.22
C ASP A 159 -30.98 7.92 -24.62
N LYS A 160 -30.12 8.90 -24.95
CA LYS A 160 -29.63 9.09 -26.35
C LYS A 160 -28.19 8.69 -26.60
N ILE A 161 -27.38 8.43 -25.57
CA ILE A 161 -25.93 8.20 -25.72
C ILE A 161 -25.58 6.70 -25.71
N GLU A 162 -26.48 5.82 -25.23
CA GLU A 162 -26.23 4.37 -25.14
C GLU A 162 -26.20 3.62 -26.50
N ALA A 163 -26.51 4.29 -27.62
CA ALA A 163 -26.59 3.63 -28.93
C ALA A 163 -25.28 3.60 -29.75
N GLU A 164 -24.25 4.36 -29.38
CA GLU A 164 -23.05 4.50 -30.21
C GLU A 164 -21.77 4.39 -29.39
N LYS A 165 -21.32 3.17 -29.05
CA LYS A 165 -19.90 2.85 -28.76
C LYS A 165 -19.58 1.36 -28.57
N ASN A 166 -20.32 0.48 -29.25
CA ASN A 166 -19.77 -0.85 -29.55
C ASN A 166 -18.72 -0.70 -30.65
N VAL A 167 -17.55 -1.33 -30.44
CA VAL A 167 -16.33 -1.36 -31.28
C VAL A 167 -15.26 -0.41 -30.77
N TYR A 168 -14.32 -0.92 -29.94
CA TYR A 168 -12.90 -0.95 -30.28
C TYR A 168 -12.16 -1.98 -29.40
N SER A 169 -11.32 -2.76 -30.07
CA SER A 169 -10.68 -4.00 -29.66
C SER A 169 -9.44 -3.84 -28.77
N GLN A 170 -9.15 -4.91 -28.04
CA GLN A 170 -7.92 -5.16 -27.26
C GLN A 170 -6.63 -4.84 -28.03
N GLU A 171 -5.78 -3.98 -27.48
CA GLU A 171 -4.35 -3.94 -27.76
C GLU A 171 -3.54 -3.91 -26.45
N ASN A 172 -2.54 -4.78 -26.38
CA ASN A 172 -1.62 -4.94 -25.26
C ASN A 172 -0.81 -3.66 -25.00
N ILE A 173 -1.00 -3.03 -23.84
CA ILE A 173 -0.20 -1.88 -23.42
C ILE A 173 1.08 -2.39 -22.74
N ASN A 174 2.20 -2.33 -23.45
CA ASN A 174 3.53 -2.54 -22.90
C ASN A 174 3.87 -1.40 -21.92
N PHE A 175 4.16 -1.73 -20.66
CA PHE A 175 4.70 -0.79 -19.68
C PHE A 175 6.10 -0.31 -20.11
N THR A 176 6.24 0.97 -20.44
CA THR A 176 7.54 1.60 -20.72
C THR A 176 8.34 1.88 -19.42
N PRO A 177 9.69 1.77 -19.43
CA PRO A 177 10.51 1.62 -18.21
C PRO A 177 10.92 2.92 -17.48
N ASN A 178 10.29 4.07 -17.73
CA ASN A 178 10.89 5.38 -17.43
C ASN A 178 10.27 6.18 -16.27
N SER A 179 9.79 5.55 -15.19
CA SER A 179 9.36 6.26 -13.97
C SER A 179 10.08 5.81 -12.69
N SER A 180 11.38 5.53 -12.80
CA SER A 180 12.24 5.22 -11.65
C SER A 180 12.50 6.52 -10.88
N GLN A 181 11.88 6.67 -9.71
CA GLN A 181 12.31 7.67 -8.73
C GLN A 181 13.73 7.27 -8.33
N GLU A 182 14.73 8.11 -8.58
CA GLU A 182 16.11 7.76 -8.24
C GLU A 182 16.25 7.75 -6.72
N ILE A 183 16.61 6.59 -6.17
CA ILE A 183 16.98 6.44 -4.75
C ILE A 183 18.10 7.42 -4.47
N SER A 184 17.94 8.29 -3.46
CA SER A 184 18.96 9.30 -3.16
C SER A 184 20.33 8.65 -2.88
N ASP A 185 21.42 9.33 -3.26
CA ASP A 185 22.78 8.84 -3.02
C ASP A 185 23.05 8.50 -1.55
N ALA A 186 22.46 9.27 -0.63
CA ALA A 186 22.58 9.04 0.81
C ALA A 186 21.89 7.72 1.23
N GLU A 187 20.70 7.45 0.73
CA GLU A 187 20.00 6.20 1.02
C GLU A 187 20.66 5.01 0.34
N LEU A 188 21.13 5.19 -0.90
CA LEU A 188 21.89 4.19 -1.61
C LEU A 188 23.19 3.85 -0.87
N ALA A 189 23.88 4.84 -0.30
CA ALA A 189 25.06 4.64 0.53
C ALA A 189 24.74 3.83 1.81
N VAL A 190 23.61 4.12 2.48
CA VAL A 190 23.14 3.35 3.65
C VAL A 190 22.86 1.89 3.26
N ILE A 191 22.10 1.66 2.19
CA ILE A 191 21.79 0.30 1.71
C ILE A 191 23.08 -0.42 1.34
N ASN A 192 23.98 0.21 0.60
CA ASN A 192 25.26 -0.39 0.21
C ASN A 192 26.13 -0.74 1.42
N ALA A 193 26.11 0.07 2.48
CA ALA A 193 26.78 -0.25 3.74
C ALA A 193 26.15 -1.48 4.43
N GLN A 194 24.82 -1.54 4.52
CA GLN A 194 24.08 -2.69 5.07
C GLN A 194 24.37 -3.97 4.28
N VAL A 195 24.33 -3.90 2.94
CA VAL A 195 24.66 -5.01 2.05
C VAL A 195 26.09 -5.47 2.23
N LYS A 196 27.05 -4.54 2.27
CA LYS A 196 28.48 -4.87 2.45
C LYS A 196 28.71 -5.58 3.79
N GLN A 197 28.14 -5.06 4.88
CA GLN A 197 28.23 -5.67 6.19
C GLN A 197 27.63 -7.09 6.20
N MET A 198 26.43 -7.25 5.65
CA MET A 198 25.75 -8.55 5.63
C MET A 198 26.45 -9.58 4.76
N LYS A 199 27.01 -9.18 3.61
CA LYS A 199 27.83 -10.05 2.75
C LYS A 199 29.06 -10.56 3.49
N GLN A 200 29.80 -9.67 4.18
CA GLN A 200 30.97 -10.06 4.97
C GLN A 200 30.63 -11.06 6.08
N ILE A 201 29.49 -10.88 6.74
CA ILE A 201 29.00 -11.80 7.78
C ILE A 201 28.66 -13.16 7.15
N LEU A 202 27.89 -13.18 6.07
CA LEU A 202 27.46 -14.42 5.40
C LEU A 202 28.59 -15.18 4.73
N GLU A 203 29.57 -14.51 4.13
CA GLU A 203 30.77 -15.16 3.56
C GLU A 203 31.48 -16.03 4.60
N LYS A 204 31.58 -15.55 5.85
CA LYS A 204 32.20 -16.29 6.95
C LYS A 204 31.27 -17.35 7.53
N GLU A 205 30.02 -17.00 7.81
CA GLU A 205 29.11 -17.86 8.56
C GLU A 205 28.43 -18.91 7.69
N GLU A 206 28.29 -18.72 6.37
CA GLU A 206 27.66 -19.70 5.49
C GLU A 206 28.50 -20.97 5.34
N GLU A 207 29.83 -20.83 5.18
CA GLU A 207 30.72 -21.99 5.12
C GLU A 207 30.75 -22.76 6.45
N ARG A 208 30.76 -22.02 7.56
CA ARG A 208 30.62 -22.62 8.90
C ARG A 208 29.29 -23.36 9.03
N PHE A 209 28.19 -22.78 8.57
CA PHE A 209 26.86 -23.39 8.62
C PHE A 209 26.76 -24.66 7.76
N LYS A 210 27.32 -24.63 6.53
CA LYS A 210 27.39 -25.80 5.64
C LYS A 210 28.19 -26.94 6.26
N SER A 211 29.32 -26.64 6.89
CA SER A 211 30.13 -27.63 7.61
C SER A 211 29.34 -28.30 8.73
N LEU A 212 28.60 -27.52 9.53
CA LEU A 212 27.73 -28.04 10.59
C LEU A 212 26.63 -28.97 10.04
N LEU A 213 26.04 -28.63 8.88
CA LEU A 213 25.02 -29.46 8.22
C LEU A 213 25.54 -30.81 7.72
N GLN A 214 26.82 -30.91 7.36
CA GLN A 214 27.44 -32.15 6.85
C GLN A 214 27.91 -33.09 7.97
N SER A 215 27.97 -32.63 9.23
CA SER A 215 28.58 -33.34 10.37
C SER A 215 27.82 -34.57 10.90
N GLY A 216 26.69 -34.97 10.29
CA GLY A 216 26.07 -36.28 10.52
C GLY A 216 25.71 -36.62 11.97
N ASN A 217 25.17 -35.65 12.73
CA ASN A 217 24.57 -35.72 14.08
C ASN A 217 25.42 -35.34 15.31
N LYS A 218 26.75 -35.21 15.27
CA LYS A 218 27.50 -34.75 16.48
C LYS A 218 27.59 -33.24 16.62
N ASP A 219 27.52 -32.50 15.52
CA ASP A 219 27.63 -31.03 15.47
C ASP A 219 26.55 -30.40 14.56
N GLU A 220 25.32 -30.95 14.53
CA GLU A 220 24.22 -30.36 13.75
C GLU A 220 23.94 -28.92 14.23
N PRO A 221 23.66 -27.95 13.33
CA PRO A 221 23.39 -26.59 13.77
C PRO A 221 22.19 -26.54 14.71
N ARG A 222 22.38 -25.87 15.84
CA ARG A 222 21.36 -25.64 16.86
C ARG A 222 20.21 -24.81 16.29
N ASN A 223 19.02 -24.88 16.91
CA ASN A 223 17.87 -24.07 16.48
C ASN A 223 18.18 -22.57 16.44
N GLN A 224 18.98 -22.08 17.40
CA GLN A 224 19.52 -20.71 17.39
C GLN A 224 20.30 -20.40 16.11
N GLN A 225 21.26 -21.26 15.75
CA GLN A 225 22.12 -21.08 14.59
C GLN A 225 21.32 -21.15 13.29
N LYS A 226 20.32 -22.04 13.21
CA LYS A 226 19.37 -22.15 12.10
C LYS A 226 18.53 -20.87 11.94
N GLY A 227 18.01 -20.34 13.05
CA GLY A 227 17.24 -19.08 13.06
C GLY A 227 18.09 -17.90 12.60
N ASN A 228 19.25 -17.69 13.25
CA ASN A 228 20.18 -16.62 12.91
C ASN A 228 20.64 -16.68 11.45
N TYR A 229 20.93 -17.88 10.94
CA TYR A 229 21.26 -18.08 9.51
C TYR A 229 20.10 -17.67 8.59
N GLY A 230 18.87 -18.04 8.95
CA GLY A 230 17.66 -17.64 8.22
C GLY A 230 17.50 -16.11 8.17
N GLU A 231 17.62 -15.43 9.30
CA GLU A 231 17.53 -13.96 9.39
C GLU A 231 18.60 -13.27 8.53
N MET A 232 19.85 -13.75 8.55
CA MET A 232 20.93 -13.19 7.72
C MET A 232 20.65 -13.36 6.22
N LYS A 233 20.24 -14.56 5.79
CA LYS A 233 19.93 -14.84 4.38
C LYS A 233 18.72 -14.03 3.91
N SER A 234 17.68 -13.94 4.74
CA SER A 234 16.50 -13.11 4.45
C SER A 234 16.89 -11.65 4.27
N CYS A 235 17.64 -11.10 5.23
CA CYS A 235 18.12 -9.72 5.20
C CYS A 235 18.92 -9.41 3.92
N LEU A 236 19.92 -10.24 3.60
CA LEU A 236 20.69 -10.03 2.38
C LEU A 236 19.82 -10.10 1.12
N ASN A 237 18.89 -11.06 1.05
CA ASN A 237 18.01 -11.23 -0.10
C ASN A 237 17.08 -10.02 -0.30
N LEU A 238 16.42 -9.56 0.76
CA LEU A 238 15.54 -8.38 0.75
C LEU A 238 16.28 -7.11 0.32
N LEU A 239 17.54 -6.95 0.71
CA LEU A 239 18.36 -5.78 0.34
C LEU A 239 18.93 -5.85 -1.10
N THR A 240 19.08 -7.06 -1.67
CA THR A 240 19.85 -7.23 -2.93
C THR A 240 19.09 -7.84 -4.10
N SER A 241 17.92 -8.44 -3.89
CA SER A 241 17.19 -9.13 -4.96
C SER A 241 16.78 -8.18 -6.09
N GLU A 242 17.36 -8.38 -7.27
CA GLU A 242 17.04 -7.59 -8.45
C GLU A 242 15.60 -7.79 -8.92
N LYS A 243 15.01 -8.97 -8.68
CA LYS A 243 13.59 -9.22 -8.97
C LYS A 243 12.69 -8.37 -8.10
N LEU A 244 12.93 -8.35 -6.79
CA LEU A 244 12.19 -7.52 -5.85
C LEU A 244 12.29 -6.03 -6.22
N LYS A 245 13.48 -5.55 -6.61
CA LYS A 245 13.69 -4.16 -7.05
C LYS A 245 12.98 -3.81 -8.37
N LYS A 246 13.03 -4.71 -9.36
CA LYS A 246 12.35 -4.53 -10.67
C LYS A 246 10.83 -4.59 -10.53
N GLY A 247 10.37 -5.45 -9.62
CA GLY A 247 9.01 -5.57 -9.17
C GLY A 247 8.49 -7.00 -9.25
N VAL A 248 7.65 -7.35 -8.28
CA VAL A 248 6.94 -8.62 -8.15
C VAL A 248 5.50 -8.30 -7.79
N ASP A 249 4.53 -8.94 -8.46
CA ASP A 249 3.09 -8.75 -8.22
C ASP A 249 2.64 -7.27 -8.26
N GLY A 250 3.23 -6.50 -9.19
CA GLY A 250 2.91 -5.07 -9.38
C GLY A 250 3.54 -4.12 -8.35
N LYS A 251 4.34 -4.63 -7.41
CA LYS A 251 5.02 -3.85 -6.37
C LYS A 251 6.52 -3.88 -6.55
N ARG A 252 7.21 -2.80 -6.18
CA ARG A 252 8.69 -2.72 -6.16
C ARG A 252 9.18 -2.60 -4.73
N TYR A 253 10.29 -3.25 -4.46
CA TYR A 253 10.86 -3.37 -3.12
C TYR A 253 12.31 -2.90 -3.16
N ASN A 254 12.52 -1.61 -2.92
CA ASN A 254 13.85 -1.01 -2.74
C ASN A 254 14.03 -0.75 -1.25
N LEU A 255 14.61 -1.72 -0.55
CA LEU A 255 14.47 -1.82 0.89
C LEU A 255 15.68 -1.28 1.64
N LYS A 256 15.41 -0.53 2.70
CA LYS A 256 16.37 -0.07 3.70
C LYS A 256 15.95 -0.62 5.05
N ARG A 257 16.81 -1.40 5.70
CA ARG A 257 16.47 -2.02 6.98
C ARG A 257 16.52 -0.97 8.11
N ILE A 258 15.54 -1.00 9.01
CA ILE A 258 15.42 -0.09 10.15
C ILE A 258 15.20 -0.87 11.46
N GLY A 259 15.45 -0.23 12.60
CA GLY A 259 15.39 -0.88 13.91
C GLY A 259 16.63 -1.73 14.22
N ASP A 260 16.43 -2.89 14.83
CA ASP A 260 17.51 -3.79 15.25
C ASP A 260 18.27 -4.35 14.05
N ASP A 261 19.61 -4.36 14.08
CA ASP A 261 20.48 -5.02 13.09
C ASP A 261 20.22 -6.53 12.97
N ALA A 262 20.44 -7.14 11.81
CA ALA A 262 20.30 -8.59 11.64
C ALA A 262 21.43 -9.30 12.41
N PRO A 263 21.29 -10.59 12.75
CA PRO A 263 22.31 -11.30 13.51
C PRO A 263 23.67 -11.19 12.82
N ASN A 264 24.73 -11.05 13.62
CA ASN A 264 26.10 -10.85 13.12
C ASN A 264 26.98 -12.11 13.20
N SER A 265 26.44 -13.22 13.73
CA SER A 265 27.07 -14.54 13.76
C SER A 265 26.02 -15.63 13.99
N LEU A 266 26.35 -16.90 13.69
CA LEU A 266 25.43 -18.01 13.98
C LEU A 266 25.11 -18.13 15.48
N ASP A 267 25.99 -17.65 16.36
CA ASP A 267 25.85 -17.75 17.81
C ASP A 267 25.30 -16.48 18.46
N SER A 268 24.89 -15.48 17.67
CA SER A 268 24.24 -14.27 18.18
C SER A 268 23.04 -14.65 19.06
N LYS A 269 22.86 -13.92 20.16
CA LYS A 269 21.75 -14.16 21.09
C LYS A 269 20.43 -14.04 20.34
N ILE A 270 19.53 -15.01 20.54
CA ILE A 270 18.18 -14.96 19.96
C ILE A 270 17.48 -13.70 20.44
N ARG A 271 17.00 -12.89 19.49
CA ARG A 271 16.06 -11.81 19.76
C ARG A 271 14.65 -12.33 19.52
N HIS A 272 13.73 -11.92 20.38
CA HIS A 272 12.34 -12.31 20.28
C HIS A 272 11.53 -11.14 19.70
N GLY A 273 10.80 -11.38 18.61
CA GLY A 273 9.96 -10.35 18.00
C GLY A 273 9.95 -10.48 16.49
N ILE A 274 9.89 -9.33 15.83
CA ILE A 274 10.01 -9.19 14.38
C ILE A 274 11.48 -9.37 14.00
N ASP A 275 11.76 -10.16 12.97
CA ASP A 275 13.12 -10.44 12.50
C ASP A 275 13.69 -9.27 11.67
N GLY A 276 12.84 -8.64 10.86
CA GLY A 276 13.24 -7.47 10.06
C GLY A 276 12.10 -6.48 9.83
N ILE A 277 12.43 -5.19 9.97
CA ILE A 277 11.59 -4.07 9.55
C ILE A 277 12.36 -3.33 8.46
N TYR A 278 11.71 -3.04 7.34
CA TYR A 278 12.32 -2.32 6.23
C TYR A 278 11.42 -1.17 5.81
N GLU A 279 12.02 -0.01 5.62
CA GLU A 279 11.43 1.08 4.86
C GLU A 279 11.59 0.79 3.37
N ASN A 280 10.53 0.94 2.59
CA ASN A 280 10.59 0.82 1.15
C ASN A 280 10.76 2.20 0.52
N LEU A 281 11.85 2.37 -0.22
CA LEU A 281 12.21 3.61 -0.91
C LEU A 281 11.50 3.77 -2.25
N THR A 282 10.69 2.78 -2.64
CA THR A 282 9.74 2.89 -3.75
C THR A 282 8.31 3.00 -3.26
N PRO A 283 7.43 3.68 -4.02
CA PRO A 283 6.02 3.85 -3.61
C PRO A 283 5.30 2.52 -3.41
N LEU A 284 4.74 2.33 -2.22
CA LEU A 284 3.89 1.23 -1.72
C LEU A 284 4.39 -0.22 -1.97
N PRO A 285 4.41 -1.07 -0.92
CA PRO A 285 4.11 -0.77 0.48
C PRO A 285 5.16 0.19 1.07
N LYS A 286 4.80 0.96 2.09
CA LYS A 286 5.70 1.89 2.78
C LYS A 286 6.69 1.15 3.69
N PHE A 287 6.22 0.08 4.34
CA PHE A 287 7.07 -0.79 5.15
C PHE A 287 6.91 -2.26 4.79
N ILE A 288 7.99 -3.01 4.98
CA ILE A 288 7.99 -4.46 4.99
C ILE A 288 8.27 -4.94 6.40
N ILE A 289 7.43 -5.84 6.89
CA ILE A 289 7.68 -6.60 8.11
C ILE A 289 8.01 -8.02 7.67
N ASP A 290 9.25 -8.46 7.89
CA ASP A 290 9.75 -9.77 7.50
C ASP A 290 9.89 -10.70 8.72
N GLU A 291 9.56 -11.96 8.49
CA GLU A 291 9.83 -13.06 9.40
C GLU A 291 10.55 -14.18 8.63
N ALA A 292 11.69 -14.63 9.13
CA ALA A 292 12.51 -15.65 8.53
C ALA A 292 12.30 -17.02 9.20
N LYS A 293 12.08 -18.07 8.40
CA LYS A 293 11.97 -19.45 8.89
C LYS A 293 12.93 -20.37 8.17
N PHE A 294 13.62 -21.22 8.93
CA PHE A 294 14.54 -22.21 8.37
C PHE A 294 13.90 -23.62 8.32
N GLY A 295 14.00 -24.26 7.16
CA GLY A 295 13.58 -25.65 6.93
C GLY A 295 12.09 -25.89 7.21
N ALA A 296 11.81 -26.76 8.18
CA ALA A 296 10.44 -27.12 8.56
C ALA A 296 9.82 -26.16 9.60
N SER A 297 10.54 -25.10 10.01
CA SER A 297 10.00 -24.11 10.95
C SER A 297 8.79 -23.37 10.35
N ARG A 298 7.85 -22.97 11.21
CA ARG A 298 6.59 -22.32 10.85
C ARG A 298 6.32 -21.13 11.76
N LEU A 299 5.43 -20.24 11.30
CA LEU A 299 4.87 -19.18 12.14
C LEU A 299 4.17 -19.80 13.36
N ASN A 300 4.34 -19.19 14.53
CA ASN A 300 3.66 -19.65 15.72
C ASN A 300 2.20 -19.15 15.73
N PRO A 301 1.17 -20.02 15.61
CA PRO A 301 -0.22 -19.59 15.62
C PRO A 301 -0.71 -19.17 17.01
N LYS A 302 0.04 -19.46 18.07
CA LYS A 302 -0.34 -19.27 19.46
C LYS A 302 0.68 -18.39 20.17
N THR A 303 0.53 -17.08 20.02
CA THR A 303 1.23 -16.10 20.87
C THR A 303 0.22 -15.35 21.74
N LYS A 304 0.72 -14.60 22.73
CA LYS A 304 -0.12 -13.78 23.62
C LYS A 304 -0.96 -12.74 22.86
N ASP A 305 -0.42 -12.23 21.75
CA ASP A 305 -0.97 -11.09 21.02
C ASP A 305 -1.66 -11.52 19.71
N GLY A 306 -1.99 -12.81 19.58
CA GLY A 306 -2.55 -13.43 18.38
C GLY A 306 -1.53 -14.28 17.61
N PRO A 307 -1.87 -14.79 16.42
CA PRO A 307 -0.92 -15.49 15.57
C PRO A 307 0.30 -14.61 15.24
N GLN A 308 1.49 -15.21 15.17
CA GLN A 308 2.69 -14.52 14.71
C GLN A 308 2.44 -13.93 13.31
N MET A 309 2.88 -12.69 13.07
CA MET A 309 2.62 -11.91 11.85
C MET A 309 1.14 -11.50 11.62
N SER A 310 0.24 -11.69 12.58
CA SER A 310 -1.06 -10.99 12.53
C SER A 310 -0.89 -9.50 12.77
N ILE A 311 -1.82 -8.67 12.30
CA ILE A 311 -1.78 -7.21 12.49
C ILE A 311 -1.64 -6.86 13.98
N LYS A 312 -2.48 -7.44 14.84
CA LYS A 312 -2.41 -7.24 16.30
C LYS A 312 -1.03 -7.61 16.87
N TRP A 313 -0.45 -8.71 16.41
CA TRP A 313 0.88 -9.12 16.85
C TRP A 313 1.94 -8.12 16.40
N ILE A 314 1.91 -7.68 15.14
CA ILE A 314 2.87 -6.71 14.59
C ILE A 314 2.81 -5.40 15.35
N LEU A 315 1.62 -4.81 15.52
CA LEU A 315 1.46 -3.54 16.24
C LEU A 315 2.00 -3.64 17.68
N SER A 316 1.70 -4.74 18.38
CA SER A 316 2.26 -4.96 19.73
C SER A 316 3.79 -5.05 19.74
N ARG A 317 4.41 -5.62 18.71
CA ARG A 317 5.89 -5.67 18.61
C ARG A 317 6.48 -4.32 18.23
N VAL A 318 5.83 -3.58 17.34
CA VAL A 318 6.24 -2.21 16.98
C VAL A 318 6.22 -1.30 18.20
N ASP A 319 5.17 -1.36 19.03
CA ASP A 319 5.08 -0.61 20.29
C ASP A 319 6.21 -0.97 21.26
N GLN A 320 6.51 -2.26 21.39
CA GLN A 320 7.61 -2.73 22.24
C GLN A 320 8.98 -2.24 21.74
N LEU A 321 9.18 -2.16 20.42
CA LEU A 321 10.42 -1.64 19.84
C LEU A 321 10.53 -0.12 20.05
N GLY A 322 9.41 0.61 19.92
CA GLY A 322 9.34 2.04 20.21
C GLY A 322 9.64 2.34 21.69
N PHE A 323 8.99 1.62 22.61
CA PHE A 323 9.23 1.77 24.05
C PHE A 323 10.68 1.46 24.47
N LYS A 324 11.33 0.51 23.78
CA LYS A 324 12.74 0.17 24.01
C LYS A 324 13.72 1.15 23.35
N GLY A 325 13.24 2.09 22.55
CA GLY A 325 14.07 3.02 21.78
C GLY A 325 14.86 2.37 20.64
N ILE A 326 14.46 1.18 20.20
CA ILE A 326 15.09 0.49 19.06
C ILE A 326 14.66 1.15 17.74
N ILE A 327 13.39 1.54 17.67
CA ILE A 327 12.88 2.49 16.68
C ILE A 327 12.40 3.74 17.41
N SER A 328 12.38 4.88 16.72
CA SER A 328 11.83 6.10 17.32
C SER A 328 10.31 6.01 17.44
N GLU A 329 9.72 6.75 18.39
CA GLU A 329 8.26 6.88 18.51
C GLU A 329 7.62 7.34 17.20
N LYS A 330 8.31 8.23 16.46
CA LYS A 330 7.88 8.67 15.13
C LYS A 330 7.81 7.52 14.13
N ILE A 331 8.85 6.68 14.06
CA ILE A 331 8.86 5.51 13.16
C ILE A 331 7.78 4.51 13.59
N ALA A 332 7.60 4.28 14.90
CA ALA A 332 6.54 3.41 15.39
C ALA A 332 5.16 3.90 14.93
N GLN A 333 4.87 5.19 15.11
CA GLN A 333 3.62 5.81 14.65
C GLN A 333 3.46 5.72 13.12
N GLU A 334 4.53 5.98 12.36
CA GLU A 334 4.48 5.85 10.89
C GLU A 334 4.18 4.42 10.43
N ILE A 335 4.59 3.40 11.19
CA ILE A 335 4.24 1.99 10.92
C ILE A 335 2.78 1.73 11.30
N HIS A 336 2.24 2.27 12.39
CA HIS A 336 0.80 2.21 12.71
C HIS A 336 -0.03 2.83 11.61
N ASP A 337 0.29 4.06 11.21
CA ASP A 337 -0.40 4.77 10.14
C ASP A 337 -0.32 3.96 8.83
N ALA A 338 0.84 3.38 8.52
CA ALA A 338 0.98 2.53 7.34
C ALA A 338 0.15 1.24 7.43
N VAL A 339 -0.05 0.66 8.61
CA VAL A 339 -0.93 -0.48 8.80
C VAL A 339 -2.39 -0.08 8.52
N ASP A 340 -2.83 1.05 9.08
CA ASP A 340 -4.19 1.58 8.88
C ASP A 340 -4.45 1.96 7.41
N GLU A 341 -3.42 2.43 6.71
CA GLU A 341 -3.45 2.75 5.28
C GLU A 341 -3.30 1.53 4.36
N ASN A 342 -3.15 0.32 4.91
CA ASN A 342 -2.83 -0.92 4.18
C ASN A 342 -1.56 -0.78 3.30
N ALA A 343 -0.58 -0.05 3.81
CA ALA A 343 0.72 0.23 3.22
C ALA A 343 1.85 -0.58 3.87
N VAL A 344 1.54 -1.71 4.51
CA VAL A 344 2.54 -2.63 5.07
C VAL A 344 2.38 -4.01 4.44
N ASP A 345 3.43 -4.49 3.78
CA ASP A 345 3.48 -5.89 3.38
C ASP A 345 4.14 -6.72 4.49
N ARG A 346 3.47 -7.82 4.82
CA ARG A 346 3.96 -8.81 5.77
C ARG A 346 4.55 -9.96 4.97
N ILE A 347 5.84 -10.21 5.13
CA ILE A 347 6.57 -11.19 4.34
C ILE A 347 7.05 -12.33 5.24
N LEU A 348 6.79 -13.55 4.79
CA LEU A 348 7.42 -14.76 5.31
C LEU A 348 8.53 -15.18 4.34
N THR A 349 9.76 -15.19 4.82
CA THR A 349 10.92 -15.68 4.06
C THR A 349 11.31 -17.07 4.56
N ASN A 350 11.14 -18.08 3.73
CA ASN A 350 11.50 -19.46 4.03
C ASN A 350 12.85 -19.82 3.42
N ILE A 351 13.80 -20.21 4.27
CA ILE A 351 15.14 -20.65 3.88
C ILE A 351 15.21 -22.16 4.04
N SER A 352 15.43 -22.86 2.94
CA SER A 352 15.58 -24.32 2.98
C SER A 352 16.99 -24.75 3.42
N LYS A 353 17.18 -26.05 3.68
CA LYS A 353 18.48 -26.59 4.12
C LYS A 353 19.62 -26.39 3.11
N ASN A 354 19.30 -26.27 1.82
CA ASN A 354 20.29 -26.04 0.77
C ASN A 354 20.52 -24.54 0.49
N GLY A 355 19.88 -23.64 1.24
CA GLY A 355 20.00 -22.20 1.07
C GLY A 355 19.05 -21.57 0.05
N LYS A 356 18.17 -22.35 -0.61
CA LYS A 356 17.09 -21.80 -1.45
C LYS A 356 16.13 -20.97 -0.60
N ILE A 357 15.71 -19.82 -1.15
CA ILE A 357 14.81 -18.85 -0.53
C ILE A 357 13.47 -18.90 -1.27
N ASP A 358 12.38 -19.11 -0.54
CA ASP A 358 11.01 -18.92 -1.02
C ASP A 358 10.35 -17.82 -0.19
N MET A 359 9.71 -16.85 -0.86
CA MET A 359 9.06 -15.72 -0.19
C MET A 359 7.55 -15.77 -0.37
N PHE A 360 6.83 -15.36 0.68
CA PHE A 360 5.38 -15.37 0.70
C PHE A 360 4.85 -14.07 1.29
N LEU A 361 3.89 -13.45 0.60
CA LEU A 361 3.08 -12.38 1.16
C LEU A 361 2.03 -12.98 2.10
N ILE A 362 1.99 -12.49 3.34
CA ILE A 362 1.03 -12.90 4.37
C ILE A 362 -0.20 -12.00 4.26
N THR A 363 -1.33 -12.59 3.88
CA THR A 363 -2.65 -11.97 3.98
C THR A 363 -3.39 -12.56 5.19
N ASP A 364 -4.52 -11.97 5.56
CA ASP A 364 -5.28 -12.47 6.73
C ASP A 364 -5.81 -13.90 6.52
N ASN A 365 -5.96 -14.32 5.26
CA ASN A 365 -6.57 -15.59 4.90
C ASN A 365 -5.60 -16.59 4.24
N SER A 366 -4.40 -16.17 3.85
CA SER A 366 -3.51 -17.02 3.04
C SER A 366 -2.04 -16.57 3.01
N LEU A 367 -1.18 -17.46 2.54
CA LEU A 367 0.18 -17.15 2.10
C LEU A 367 0.21 -17.16 0.57
N ILE A 368 0.50 -16.02 -0.05
CA ILE A 368 0.64 -15.89 -1.50
C ILE A 368 2.12 -16.01 -1.84
N LYS A 369 2.50 -16.99 -2.67
CA LYS A 369 3.89 -17.16 -3.08
C LYS A 369 4.30 -16.01 -4.01
N MET A 370 5.41 -15.35 -3.68
CA MET A 370 6.00 -14.30 -4.51
C MET A 370 6.92 -14.93 -5.57
N ASP A 371 6.82 -14.48 -6.82
CA ASP A 371 7.72 -14.93 -7.89
C ASP A 371 9.10 -14.24 -7.81
N VAL A 372 9.98 -14.85 -7.02
CA VAL A 372 11.31 -14.31 -6.70
C VAL A 372 12.48 -15.12 -7.30
N GLU A 373 12.22 -16.12 -8.16
CA GLU A 373 13.25 -17.03 -8.74
C GLU A 373 13.61 -16.76 -10.19
#